data_AF-W1XUR4-F1
#
_entry.id   AF-W1XUR4-F1
#
_cell.length_a   1.000
_cell.length_b   1.000
_cell.length_c   1.000
_cell.angle_alpha   90.00
_cell.angle_beta   90.00
_cell.angle_gamma   90.00
#
_symmetry.space_group_name_H-M   'P 1'
#
loop_
_entity.id
_entity.type
_entity.pdbx_description
1 polymer ?
#
loop_
_entity_poly.entity_id
_entity_poly.type
_entity_poly.pdbx_seq_one_letter_code
_entity_poly.pdbx_strand_id
1 'polypeptide(L)' 'QVPAKTTLLMATGQQAGALVEALLVLRNHNLIMTRLESRPIHGNPWEEMFYLDIQANLESAEMQKALKELG' A
#
# COMPACT_ATOMS: atom_id res chain seq x y z
N GLN A 1 0.41 -21.45 2.54
CA GLN A 1 1.15 -20.26 2.06
C GLN A 1 2.52 -20.24 2.72
N VAL A 2 3.56 -19.80 2.03
CA VAL A 2 4.89 -19.57 2.62
C VAL A 2 4.88 -18.23 3.36
N PRO A 3 5.35 -18.15 4.62
CA PRO A 3 5.51 -16.87 5.31
C PRO A 3 6.40 -15.94 4.49
N ALA A 4 5.86 -14.78 4.11
CA ALA A 4 6.55 -13.82 3.27
C ALA A 4 6.11 -12.39 3.64
N LYS A 5 6.93 -11.43 3.24
CA LYS A 5 6.69 -10.00 3.40
C LYS A 5 6.77 -9.36 2.03
N THR A 6 5.80 -8.51 1.70
CA THR A 6 5.79 -7.74 0.46
C THR A 6 5.98 -6.26 0.77
N THR A 7 6.90 -5.61 0.08
CA THR A 7 7.08 -4.16 0.16
C THR A 7 6.45 -3.51 -1.07
N LEU A 8 5.54 -2.55 -0.85
CA LEU A 8 4.91 -1.74 -1.89
C LEU A 8 5.44 -0.32 -1.82
N LEU A 9 5.67 0.27 -3.00
CA LEU A 9 5.82 1.70 -3.17
C LEU A 9 4.53 2.21 -3.82
N MET A 10 3.87 3.17 -3.18
CA MET A 10 2.65 3.77 -3.71
C MET A 10 2.75 5.29 -3.66
N ALA A 11 2.30 5.96 -4.70
CA ALA A 11 2.10 7.41 -4.68
C ALA A 11 0.60 7.68 -4.56
N THR A 12 0.22 8.65 -3.73
CA THR A 12 -1.18 9.09 -3.63
C THR A 12 -1.33 10.48 -4.21
N GLY A 13 -2.41 10.71 -4.96
CA GLY A 13 -2.74 12.04 -5.48
C GLY A 13 -3.23 13.02 -4.41
N GLN A 14 -3.46 14.28 -4.82
CA GLN A 14 -3.82 15.41 -3.94
C GLN A 14 -5.27 15.44 -3.41
N GLN A 15 -5.97 14.32 -3.39
CA GLN A 15 -7.33 14.28 -2.87
C GLN A 15 -7.34 13.99 -1.36
N ALA A 16 -8.20 14.69 -0.63
CA ALA A 16 -8.38 14.43 0.80
C ALA A 16 -8.78 12.95 1.00
N GLY A 17 -8.05 12.26 1.89
CA GLY A 17 -8.29 10.85 2.18
C GLY A 17 -7.63 9.86 1.22
N ALA A 18 -6.85 10.29 0.21
CA ALA A 18 -6.23 9.38 -0.76
C ALA A 18 -5.47 8.20 -0.13
N LEU A 19 -4.66 8.49 0.91
CA LEU A 19 -3.98 7.44 1.67
C LEU A 19 -4.97 6.56 2.45
N VAL A 20 -5.98 7.17 3.08
CA VAL A 20 -6.99 6.43 3.86
C VAL A 20 -7.71 5.41 3.00
N GLU A 21 -8.11 5.78 1.77
CA GLU A 21 -8.76 4.86 0.83
C GLU A 21 -7.87 3.64 0.53
N ALA A 22 -6.58 3.85 0.26
CA ALA A 22 -5.65 2.74 0.05
C ALA A 22 -5.49 1.86 1.30
N LEU A 23 -5.42 2.46 2.50
CA LEU A 23 -5.33 1.71 3.75
C LEU A 23 -6.61 0.93 4.05
N LEU A 24 -7.78 1.43 3.63
CA LEU A 24 -9.06 0.74 3.75
C LEU A 24 -9.09 -0.51 2.86
N VAL A 25 -8.53 -0.47 1.64
CA VAL A 25 -8.40 -1.68 0.80
C VAL A 25 -7.60 -2.75 1.53
N LEU A 26 -6.43 -2.41 2.09
CA LEU A 26 -5.60 -3.37 2.83
C LEU A 26 -6.36 -3.97 4.02
N ARG A 27 -7.09 -3.13 4.77
CA ARG A 27 -7.94 -3.57 5.88
C ARG A 27 -9.03 -4.53 5.43
N ASN A 28 -9.72 -4.23 4.32
CA ASN A 28 -10.84 -5.03 3.81
C ASN A 28 -10.40 -6.43 3.36
N HIS A 29 -9.14 -6.58 2.92
CA HIS A 29 -8.53 -7.87 2.58
C HIS A 29 -7.78 -8.53 3.76
N ASN A 30 -7.91 -7.99 4.98
CA ASN A 30 -7.21 -8.47 6.19
C ASN A 30 -5.67 -8.53 6.06
N LEU A 31 -5.09 -7.60 5.29
CA LEU A 31 -3.65 -7.52 5.10
C LEU A 31 -2.99 -6.71 6.23
N ILE A 32 -2.12 -7.36 7.00
CA ILE A 32 -1.42 -6.72 8.12
C ILE A 32 -0.24 -5.91 7.57
N MET A 33 -0.23 -4.61 7.86
CA MET A 33 0.94 -3.76 7.65
C MET A 33 1.88 -3.81 8.85
N THR A 34 3.18 -3.79 8.56
CA THR A 34 4.28 -3.75 9.55
C THR A 34 5.11 -2.48 9.45
N ARG A 35 4.99 -1.73 8.34
CA ARG A 35 5.64 -0.44 8.13
C ARG A 35 4.81 0.43 7.19
N LEU A 36 4.76 1.73 7.48
CA LEU A 36 4.20 2.78 6.64
C LEU A 36 5.08 4.02 6.80
N GLU A 37 5.81 4.40 5.77
CA GLU A 37 6.70 5.56 5.76
C GLU A 37 6.40 6.47 4.57
N SER A 38 6.18 7.76 4.81
CA SER A 38 6.11 8.78 3.75
C SER A 38 7.51 9.24 3.35
N ARG A 39 7.72 9.48 2.06
CA ARG A 39 8.93 10.07 1.48
C ARG A 39 8.54 11.19 0.50
N PRO A 40 9.23 12.34 0.54
CA PRO A 40 8.99 13.39 -0.43
C PRO A 40 9.44 12.95 -1.83
N ILE A 41 8.67 13.32 -2.86
CA ILE A 41 9.06 13.14 -4.27
C ILE A 41 9.79 14.40 -4.74
N HIS A 42 11.07 14.27 -5.06
CA HIS A 42 11.86 15.39 -5.57
C HIS A 42 11.29 15.85 -6.92
N GLY A 43 10.94 17.13 -7.03
CA GLY A 43 10.36 17.72 -8.24
C GLY A 43 8.83 17.69 -8.30
N ASN A 44 8.16 16.95 -7.41
CA ASN A 44 6.69 16.97 -7.29
C ASN A 44 6.27 17.13 -5.81
N PRO A 45 6.25 18.36 -5.27
CA PRO A 45 5.98 18.61 -3.85
C PRO A 45 4.54 18.30 -3.43
N TRP A 46 3.68 18.06 -4.41
CA TRP A 46 2.25 17.87 -4.28
C TRP A 46 1.85 16.40 -4.18
N GLU A 47 2.77 15.49 -4.48
CA GLU A 47 2.57 14.05 -4.35
C GLU A 47 3.42 13.50 -3.20
N GLU A 48 2.85 12.55 -2.47
CA GLU A 48 3.56 11.81 -1.43
C GLU A 48 3.75 10.37 -1.88
N MET A 49 4.96 9.86 -1.69
CA MET A 49 5.28 8.45 -1.88
C MET A 49 5.28 7.76 -0.52
N PHE A 50 4.66 6.59 -0.45
CA PHE A 50 4.61 5.76 0.74
C PHE A 50 5.28 4.42 0.49
N TYR A 51 6.12 4.01 1.44
CA TYR A 51 6.69 2.68 1.54
C TYR A 51 5.87 1.87 2.54
N LEU A 52 5.22 0.82 2.06
CA LEU A 52 4.41 -0.07 2.88
C LEU A 52 5.04 -1.44 2.93
N ASP A 53 5.13 -1.99 4.13
CA ASP A 53 5.52 -3.39 4.30
C ASP A 53 4.33 -4.19 4.79
N ILE A 54 3.92 -5.20 4.02
CA ILE A 54 2.74 -6.02 4.27
C ILE A 54 3.17 -7.46 4.57
N GLN A 55 2.61 -8.05 5.63
CA GLN A 55 2.83 -9.43 6.03
C GLN A 55 1.97 -10.38 5.18
N ALA A 56 2.24 -10.41 3.88
CA ALA A 56 1.60 -11.32 2.94
C ALA A 56 2.56 -11.67 1.81
N ASN A 57 2.38 -12.86 1.25
CA ASN A 57 3.04 -13.25 0.02
C ASN A 57 2.37 -12.52 -1.16
N LEU A 58 3.17 -12.01 -2.10
CA LEU A 58 2.70 -11.35 -3.31
C LEU A 58 1.69 -12.22 -4.08
N GLU A 59 1.91 -13.53 -4.15
CA GLU A 59 1.06 -14.49 -4.89
C GLU A 59 -0.17 -14.96 -4.10
N SER A 60 -0.35 -14.52 -2.84
CA SER A 60 -1.54 -14.88 -2.07
C SER A 60 -2.81 -14.30 -2.69
N ALA A 61 -3.94 -15.01 -2.53
CA ALA A 61 -5.21 -14.60 -3.13
C ALA A 61 -5.69 -13.25 -2.57
N GLU A 62 -5.50 -13.01 -1.28
CA GLU A 62 -5.85 -11.76 -0.59
C GLU A 62 -4.99 -10.60 -1.12
N MET A 63 -3.68 -10.81 -1.28
CA MET A 63 -2.78 -9.79 -1.81
C MET A 63 -3.08 -9.45 -3.27
N GLN A 64 -3.33 -10.45 -4.11
CA GLN A 64 -3.69 -10.24 -5.52
C GLN A 64 -5.00 -9.48 -5.68
N LYS A 65 -6.01 -9.75 -4.82
CA LYS A 65 -7.26 -9.00 -4.82
C LYS A 65 -7.05 -7.54 -4.38
N ALA A 66 -6.28 -7.32 -3.32
CA ALA A 66 -5.96 -5.97 -2.84
C ALA A 66 -5.20 -5.15 -3.89
N LEU A 67 -4.21 -5.75 -4.56
CA LEU A 67 -3.44 -5.08 -5.62
C LEU A 67 -4.32 -4.67 -6.81
N LYS A 68 -5.31 -5.48 -7.16
CA LYS A 68 -6.28 -5.15 -8.22
C LYS A 68 -7.22 -4.01 -7.83
N GLU A 69 -7.50 -3.84 -6.54
CA GLU A 69 -8.36 -2.76 -6.05
C GLU A 69 -7.58 -1.45 -5.81
N LEU A 70 -6.28 -1.54 -5.53
CA LEU A 70 -5.37 -0.40 -5.39
C LEU A 70 -4.97 0.25 -6.72
N GLY A 71 -5.18 -0.42 -7.86
CA GLY A 71 -4.72 0.00 -9.20
C GLY A 71 -5.82 0.00 -10.25
#